data_AF-A0A1Z7YY98-F1
#
_entry.id   AF-A0A1Z7YY98-F1
#
_cell.length_a   1.000
_cell.length_b   1.000
_cell.length_c   1.000
_cell.angle_alpha   90.00
_cell.angle_beta   90.00
_cell.angle_gamma   90.00
#
_symmetry.space_group_name_H-M   'P 1'
#
loop_
_entity.id
_entity.type
_entity.pdbx_description
1 polymer ?
#
loop_
_entity_poly.entity_id
_entity_poly.type
_entity_poly.pdbx_seq_one_letter_code
_entity_poly.pdbx_strand_id
1 'polypeptide(L)'
;MKSRLLILFLSISIYSFGQKRDLKSFTFQDQTIEYSRIDYSNYGIAQFFITMYSDDTKFNLVEQSAYNCLRRKDRIYHTLYFFIKVPSSIGDSEVKNKLFSEFVKHLKEEEKKTKIDLYLNFDEDYSAVYQTKQKSEKKNDVKRVNINISVKTICQSLTIR
;
A
#
# COMPACT_ATOMS: atom_id res chain seq x y z
N MET A 1 -54.62 1.36 -15.33
CA MET A 1 -53.27 1.97 -15.50
C MET A 1 -52.50 2.02 -14.18
N LYS A 2 -52.04 0.88 -13.64
CA LYS A 2 -51.39 0.84 -12.31
C LYS A 2 -50.20 -0.14 -12.19
N SER A 3 -49.52 -0.48 -13.29
CA SER A 3 -48.39 -1.43 -13.21
C SER A 3 -47.29 -1.15 -14.24
N ARG A 4 -46.80 0.09 -14.30
CA ARG A 4 -45.60 0.42 -15.11
C ARG A 4 -44.52 1.18 -14.35
N LEU A 5 -44.68 1.36 -13.04
CA LEU A 5 -43.75 2.12 -12.19
C LEU A 5 -42.92 1.24 -11.24
N LEU A 6 -42.97 -0.09 -11.38
CA LEU A 6 -42.19 -1.02 -10.55
C LEU A 6 -40.87 -1.50 -11.17
N ILE A 7 -40.57 -1.11 -12.41
CA ILE A 7 -39.34 -1.53 -13.10
C ILE A 7 -38.19 -0.53 -12.90
N LEU A 8 -38.46 0.69 -12.43
CA LEU A 8 -37.44 1.73 -12.27
C LEU A 8 -36.65 1.69 -10.95
N PHE A 9 -36.98 0.77 -10.03
CA PHE A 9 -36.27 0.63 -8.74
C PHE A 9 -35.30 -0.54 -8.67
N LEU A 10 -35.15 -1.36 -9.73
CA LEU A 10 -34.18 -2.45 -9.75
C LEU A 10 -32.79 -2.07 -10.29
N SER A 11 -32.57 -0.80 -10.65
CA SER A 11 -31.29 -0.30 -11.20
C SER A 11 -30.42 0.42 -10.17
N ILE A 12 -30.80 0.47 -8.89
CA ILE A 12 -30.03 1.19 -7.85
C ILE A 12 -29.07 0.28 -7.06
N SER A 13 -29.18 -1.04 -7.17
CA SER A 13 -28.50 -1.94 -6.23
C SER A 13 -27.27 -2.66 -6.77
N ILE A 14 -26.40 -2.02 -7.55
CA ILE A 14 -25.00 -2.47 -7.67
C ILE A 14 -24.08 -1.26 -7.94
N TYR A 15 -23.98 -0.30 -7.02
CA TYR A 15 -22.66 0.29 -6.78
C TYR A 15 -21.80 -0.82 -6.17
N SER A 16 -21.38 -1.78 -7.00
CA SER A 16 -20.24 -2.63 -6.71
C SER A 16 -19.09 -1.65 -6.67
N PHE A 17 -18.81 -1.15 -5.46
CA PHE A 17 -17.71 -0.27 -5.19
C PHE A 17 -16.44 -1.05 -5.56
N GLY A 18 -16.01 -0.84 -6.81
CA GLY A 18 -14.81 -1.41 -7.36
C GLY A 18 -13.65 -0.82 -6.59
N GLN A 19 -12.97 -1.68 -5.84
CA GLN A 19 -11.68 -1.38 -5.24
C GLN A 19 -10.78 -0.90 -6.37
N LYS A 20 -10.41 0.37 -6.36
CA LYS A 20 -9.64 0.96 -7.46
C LYS A 20 -8.17 0.62 -7.26
N ARG A 21 -7.68 -0.33 -8.05
CA ARG A 21 -6.25 -0.57 -8.21
C ARG A 21 -5.74 0.32 -9.33
N ASP A 22 -4.86 1.24 -8.99
CA ASP A 22 -4.15 2.09 -9.94
C ASP A 22 -2.68 1.67 -9.99
N LEU A 23 -2.12 1.60 -11.19
CA LEU A 23 -0.67 1.50 -11.39
C LEU A 23 -0.11 2.91 -11.53
N LYS A 24 0.94 3.19 -10.78
CA LYS A 24 1.61 4.48 -10.74
C LYS A 24 3.12 4.28 -10.84
N SER A 25 3.84 5.37 -11.04
CA SER A 25 5.28 5.35 -11.12
C SER A 25 5.89 6.49 -10.30
N PHE A 26 7.10 6.27 -9.82
CA PHE A 26 7.94 7.32 -9.25
C PHE A 26 9.36 7.17 -9.78
N THR A 27 10.08 8.27 -9.85
CA THR A 27 11.46 8.29 -10.32
C THR A 27 12.42 8.27 -9.14
N PHE A 28 13.40 7.37 -9.17
CA PHE A 28 14.48 7.28 -8.20
C PHE A 28 15.80 7.03 -8.92
N GLN A 29 16.77 7.93 -8.76
CA GLN A 29 18.08 7.83 -9.44
C GLN A 29 17.94 7.55 -10.94
N ASP A 30 17.11 8.35 -11.62
CA ASP A 30 16.79 8.24 -13.06
C ASP A 30 16.12 6.92 -13.49
N GLN A 31 15.79 6.03 -12.56
CA GLN A 31 15.01 4.83 -12.81
C GLN A 31 13.53 5.09 -12.50
N THR A 32 12.66 4.71 -13.43
CA THR A 32 11.21 4.71 -13.19
C THR A 32 10.83 3.40 -12.53
N ILE A 33 10.26 3.49 -11.33
CA ILE A 33 9.82 2.34 -10.55
C ILE A 33 8.31 2.37 -10.46
N GLU A 34 7.68 1.30 -10.92
CA GLU A 34 6.23 1.12 -10.85
C GLU A 34 5.81 0.63 -9.46
N TYR A 35 4.64 1.10 -9.03
CA TYR A 35 3.98 0.62 -7.82
C TYR A 35 2.47 0.57 -8.02
N SER A 36 1.84 -0.37 -7.33
CA SER A 36 0.40 -0.51 -7.28
C SER A 36 -0.14 0.26 -6.09
N ARG A 37 -1.23 0.99 -6.30
CA ARG A 37 -2.02 1.67 -5.27
C ARG A 37 -3.41 1.06 -5.21
N ILE A 38 -3.85 0.62 -4.04
CA ILE A 38 -5.21 0.09 -3.82
C ILE A 38 -5.91 0.96 -2.78
N ASP A 39 -7.05 1.52 -3.17
CA ASP A 39 -7.78 2.51 -2.38
C ASP A 39 -8.97 1.91 -1.63
N TYR A 40 -8.92 1.95 -0.29
CA TYR A 40 -10.05 1.66 0.60
C TYR A 40 -10.39 2.86 1.49
N SER A 41 -10.00 4.06 1.08
CA SER A 41 -10.05 5.28 1.90
C SER A 41 -11.32 6.12 1.67
N ASN A 42 -12.44 5.48 1.33
CA ASN A 42 -13.71 6.14 1.01
C ASN A 42 -14.18 7.18 2.06
N TYR A 43 -13.76 7.04 3.32
CA TYR A 43 -14.08 7.94 4.43
C TYR A 43 -12.91 8.87 4.83
N GLY A 44 -11.98 9.09 3.90
CA GLY A 44 -10.74 9.82 4.12
C GLY A 44 -9.57 8.89 4.45
N ILE A 45 -8.36 9.32 4.13
CA ILE A 45 -7.13 8.55 4.30
C ILE A 45 -6.54 8.81 5.70
N ALA A 46 -6.30 7.75 6.48
CA ALA A 46 -5.68 7.79 7.81
C ALA A 46 -4.40 6.96 7.90
N GLN A 47 -4.27 5.91 7.08
CA GLN A 47 -3.13 5.00 7.15
C GLN A 47 -2.64 4.54 5.78
N PHE A 48 -1.33 4.36 5.67
CA PHE A 48 -0.66 3.73 4.55
C PHE A 48 -0.11 2.37 4.97
N PHE A 49 -0.48 1.35 4.22
CA PHE A 49 0.18 0.07 4.25
C PHE A 49 1.16 0.02 3.08
N ILE A 50 2.45 0.04 3.38
CA ILE A 50 3.51 0.02 2.38
C ILE A 50 4.14 -1.36 2.38
N THR A 51 4.08 -2.02 1.23
CA THR A 51 4.68 -3.33 1.01
C THR A 51 5.79 -3.21 -0.03
N MET A 52 7.03 -3.44 0.40
CA MET A 52 8.21 -3.48 -0.47
C MET A 52 8.78 -4.89 -0.51
N TYR A 53 9.15 -5.36 -1.69
CA TYR A 53 9.80 -6.66 -1.86
C TYR A 53 10.72 -6.65 -3.07
N SER A 54 11.79 -7.43 -3.01
CA SER A 54 12.72 -7.57 -4.12
C SER A 54 12.05 -8.15 -5.38
N ASP A 55 12.58 -7.78 -6.54
CA ASP A 55 12.23 -8.40 -7.81
C ASP A 55 12.83 -9.81 -7.91
N ASP A 56 12.21 -10.74 -7.19
CA ASP A 56 12.54 -12.16 -7.15
C ASP A 56 11.28 -12.99 -7.44
N THR A 57 11.45 -14.09 -8.17
CA THR A 57 10.39 -15.05 -8.48
C THR A 57 9.60 -15.51 -7.25
N LYS A 58 10.24 -15.61 -6.08
CA LYS A 58 9.61 -15.98 -4.81
C LYS A 58 8.52 -14.99 -4.37
N PHE A 59 8.53 -13.75 -4.89
CA PHE A 59 7.60 -12.69 -4.54
C PHE A 59 6.58 -12.34 -5.63
N ASN A 60 6.62 -13.01 -6.79
CA ASN A 60 5.72 -12.72 -7.93
C ASN A 60 4.22 -12.76 -7.59
N LEU A 61 3.83 -13.52 -6.57
CA LEU A 61 2.43 -13.67 -6.14
C LEU A 61 2.08 -12.89 -4.88
N VAL A 62 2.99 -12.08 -4.32
CA VAL A 62 2.74 -11.33 -3.07
C VAL A 62 1.58 -10.36 -3.25
N GLU A 63 1.61 -9.52 -4.28
CA GLU A 63 0.54 -8.55 -4.55
C GLU A 63 -0.79 -9.25 -4.86
N GLN A 64 -0.78 -10.30 -5.68
CA GLN A 64 -2.02 -11.04 -6.00
C GLN A 64 -2.62 -11.71 -4.75
N SER A 65 -1.79 -12.30 -3.88
CA SER A 65 -2.21 -12.89 -2.61
C SER A 65 -2.78 -11.83 -1.67
N ALA A 66 -2.12 -10.67 -1.59
CA ALA A 66 -2.59 -9.51 -0.85
C ALA A 66 -3.96 -9.04 -1.34
N TYR A 67 -4.12 -8.84 -2.65
CA TYR A 67 -5.37 -8.40 -3.26
C TYR A 67 -6.52 -9.38 -2.98
N ASN A 68 -6.27 -10.68 -3.16
CA ASN A 68 -7.25 -11.73 -2.87
C ASN A 68 -7.68 -11.74 -1.40
N CYS A 69 -6.74 -11.47 -0.48
CA CYS A 69 -7.03 -11.34 0.94
C CYS A 69 -7.87 -10.10 1.23
N LEU A 70 -7.46 -8.92 0.76
CA LEU A 70 -8.13 -7.64 1.00
C LEU A 70 -9.57 -7.63 0.48
N ARG A 71 -9.82 -8.27 -0.67
CA ARG A 71 -11.18 -8.44 -1.21
C ARG A 71 -12.16 -9.12 -0.26
N ARG A 72 -11.67 -9.93 0.68
CA ARG A 72 -12.47 -10.68 1.65
C ARG A 72 -12.49 -10.04 3.04
N LYS A 73 -11.84 -8.89 3.22
CA LYS A 73 -11.73 -8.21 4.51
C LYS A 73 -12.78 -7.11 4.61
N ASP A 74 -13.53 -7.16 5.70
CA ASP A 74 -14.37 -6.05 6.11
C ASP A 74 -13.55 -5.01 6.89
N ARG A 75 -14.06 -3.78 6.96
CA ARG A 75 -13.55 -2.71 7.84
C ARG A 75 -12.11 -2.26 7.57
N ILE A 76 -11.60 -2.41 6.36
CA ILE A 76 -10.30 -1.86 5.92
C ILE A 76 -10.39 -0.38 5.48
N TYR A 77 -11.33 0.37 6.08
CA TYR A 77 -11.57 1.77 5.77
C TYR A 77 -10.34 2.63 6.07
N HIS A 78 -10.32 3.83 5.50
CA HIS A 78 -9.26 4.82 5.70
C HIS A 78 -7.85 4.40 5.29
N THR A 79 -7.74 3.34 4.49
CA THR A 79 -6.46 2.71 4.17
C THR A 79 -6.12 2.86 2.70
N LEU A 80 -4.87 3.22 2.42
CA LEU A 80 -4.24 3.00 1.13
C LEU A 80 -3.20 1.89 1.25
N TYR A 81 -3.22 0.96 0.31
CA TYR A 81 -2.21 -0.08 0.19
C TYR A 81 -1.30 0.21 -1.00
N PHE A 82 0.00 0.16 -0.77
CA PHE A 82 1.02 0.37 -1.78
C PHE A 82 1.88 -0.88 -1.89
N PHE A 83 2.06 -1.38 -3.11
CA PHE A 83 2.93 -2.50 -3.41
C PHE A 83 3.99 -2.05 -4.40
N ILE A 84 5.25 -2.12 -4.00
CA ILE A 84 6.38 -1.73 -4.81
C ILE A 84 7.35 -2.90 -4.88
N LYS A 85 7.72 -3.24 -6.10
CA LYS A 85 8.74 -4.24 -6.39
C LYS A 85 10.06 -3.51 -6.56
N VAL A 86 11.05 -3.82 -5.72
CA VAL A 86 12.36 -3.18 -5.74
C VAL A 86 13.21 -3.84 -6.82
N PRO A 87 13.65 -3.10 -7.85
CA PRO A 87 14.48 -3.65 -8.91
C PRO A 87 15.77 -4.27 -8.36
N SER A 88 16.21 -5.37 -8.97
CA SER A 88 17.47 -6.04 -8.59
C SER A 88 18.71 -5.18 -8.81
N SER A 89 18.63 -4.16 -9.67
CA SER A 89 19.67 -3.13 -9.83
C SER A 89 19.92 -2.33 -8.54
N ILE A 90 18.94 -2.23 -7.65
CA ILE A 90 19.04 -1.59 -6.34
C ILE A 90 19.38 -2.66 -5.30
N GLY A 91 20.63 -3.12 -5.30
CA GLY A 91 21.10 -4.19 -4.41
C GLY A 91 21.58 -3.70 -3.05
N ASP A 92 22.19 -2.52 -3.01
CA ASP A 92 22.82 -1.97 -1.81
C ASP A 92 21.81 -1.54 -0.73
N SER A 93 22.11 -1.86 0.54
CA SER A 93 21.22 -1.62 1.67
C SER A 93 21.01 -0.13 1.96
N GLU A 94 22.03 0.70 1.78
CA GLU A 94 21.93 2.14 1.96
C GLU A 94 21.04 2.75 0.88
N VAL A 95 21.24 2.34 -0.38
CA VAL A 95 20.40 2.78 -1.50
C VAL A 95 18.94 2.34 -1.33
N LYS A 96 18.70 1.11 -0.87
CA LYS A 96 17.35 0.60 -0.52
C LYS A 96 16.66 1.43 0.56
N ASN A 97 17.41 1.85 1.58
CA ASN A 97 16.88 2.72 2.64
C ASN A 97 16.55 4.13 2.13
N LYS A 98 17.39 4.66 1.23
CA LYS A 98 17.13 5.94 0.56
C LYS A 98 15.90 5.85 -0.34
N LEU A 99 15.76 4.78 -1.12
CA LEU A 99 14.60 4.48 -1.94
C LEU A 99 13.31 4.53 -1.12
N PHE A 100 13.25 3.81 -0.01
CA PHE A 100 12.07 3.83 0.86
C PHE A 100 11.76 5.23 1.41
N SER A 101 12.78 5.95 1.87
CA SER A 101 12.60 7.29 2.43
C SER A 101 12.03 8.27 1.40
N GLU A 102 12.53 8.22 0.17
CA GLU A 102 12.03 9.04 -0.95
C GLU A 102 10.65 8.59 -1.39
N PHE A 103 10.38 7.27 -1.42
CA PHE A 103 9.07 6.74 -1.74
C PHE A 103 8.01 7.19 -0.74
N VAL A 104 8.28 7.15 0.57
CA VAL A 104 7.33 7.67 1.58
C VAL A 104 7.06 9.16 1.40
N LYS A 105 8.09 9.95 1.06
CA LYS A 105 7.92 11.38 0.75
C LYS A 105 7.04 11.57 -0.48
N HIS A 106 7.31 10.84 -1.56
CA HIS A 106 6.51 10.83 -2.78
C HIS A 106 5.04 10.52 -2.50
N LEU A 107 4.75 9.45 -1.75
CA LEU A 107 3.37 9.08 -1.39
C LEU A 107 2.66 10.17 -0.56
N LYS A 108 3.36 10.78 0.39
CA LYS A 108 2.81 11.88 1.21
C LYS A 108 2.46 13.10 0.36
N GLU A 109 3.31 13.45 -0.61
CA GLU A 109 3.08 14.56 -1.53
C GLU A 109 1.91 14.26 -2.48
N GLU A 110 1.92 13.09 -3.10
CA GLU A 110 0.90 12.66 -4.06
C GLU A 110 -0.50 12.59 -3.44
N GLU A 111 -0.61 12.01 -2.24
CA GLU A 111 -1.88 11.88 -1.52
C GLU A 111 -2.22 13.11 -0.67
N LYS A 112 -1.38 14.17 -0.73
CA LYS A 112 -1.52 15.43 0.01
C LYS A 112 -1.66 15.22 1.52
N LYS A 113 -0.86 14.30 2.08
CA LYS A 113 -0.86 13.92 3.50
C LYS A 113 0.44 14.30 4.18
N THR A 114 0.35 15.22 5.13
CA THR A 114 1.49 15.60 5.99
C THR A 114 1.64 14.71 7.22
N LYS A 115 0.53 14.11 7.69
CA LYS A 115 0.47 13.17 8.81
C LYS A 115 -0.32 11.94 8.40
N ILE A 116 0.29 10.77 8.60
CA ILE A 116 -0.29 9.48 8.23
C ILE A 116 0.35 8.39 9.08
N ASP A 117 -0.44 7.38 9.45
CA ASP A 117 0.08 6.20 10.13
C ASP A 117 0.65 5.22 9.11
N LEU A 118 1.91 4.83 9.28
CA LEU A 118 2.64 3.94 8.38
C LEU A 118 2.71 2.52 8.96
N TYR A 119 2.20 1.57 8.18
CA TYR A 119 2.28 0.13 8.44
C TYR A 119 3.16 -0.50 7.36
N LEU A 120 4.37 -0.86 7.75
CA LEU A 120 5.43 -1.26 6.85
C LEU A 120 5.55 -2.79 6.80
N ASN A 121 5.61 -3.38 5.61
CA ASN A 121 5.64 -4.82 5.42
C ASN A 121 6.66 -5.20 4.34
N PHE A 122 7.75 -5.85 4.70
CA PHE A 122 8.89 -6.02 3.81
C PHE A 122 9.43 -7.45 3.76
N ASP A 123 10.08 -7.83 2.66
CA ASP A 123 10.88 -9.06 2.63
C ASP A 123 12.16 -8.90 3.48
N GLU A 124 12.83 -7.75 3.37
CA GLU A 124 13.95 -7.30 4.21
C GLU A 124 13.74 -5.86 4.71
N ASP A 125 14.47 -5.38 5.72
CA ASP A 125 14.19 -4.04 6.26
C ASP A 125 14.73 -2.90 5.37
N TYR A 126 13.82 -2.22 4.64
CA TYR A 126 14.11 -1.02 3.85
C TYR A 126 14.01 0.29 4.65
N SER A 127 13.65 0.25 5.93
CA SER A 127 13.17 1.43 6.67
C SER A 127 14.05 1.88 7.83
N ALA A 128 15.14 1.16 8.12
CA ALA A 128 15.99 1.42 9.28
C ALA A 128 16.45 2.89 9.38
N VAL A 129 16.92 3.48 8.27
CA VAL A 129 17.35 4.89 8.22
C VAL A 129 16.16 5.83 8.41
N TYR A 130 15.05 5.56 7.73
CA TYR A 130 13.82 6.36 7.86
C TYR A 130 13.34 6.40 9.30
N GLN A 131 13.23 5.25 9.95
CA GLN A 131 12.79 5.12 11.35
C GLN A 131 13.70 5.89 12.30
N THR A 132 15.02 5.80 12.11
CA THR A 132 16.01 6.53 12.93
C THR A 132 15.80 8.04 12.83
N LYS A 133 15.57 8.54 11.61
CA LYS A 133 15.28 9.95 11.36
C LYS A 133 13.95 10.41 11.98
N GLN A 134 12.89 9.61 11.90
CA GLN A 134 11.61 9.98 12.53
C GLN A 134 11.73 10.06 14.06
N LYS A 135 12.48 9.13 14.67
CA LYS A 135 12.74 9.14 16.12
C LYS A 135 13.50 10.39 16.56
N SER A 136 14.55 10.80 15.84
CA SER A 136 15.30 12.02 16.16
C SER A 136 14.45 13.29 16.00
N GLU A 137 13.53 13.30 15.03
CA GLU A 137 12.58 14.39 14.79
C GLU A 137 11.34 14.35 15.73
N LYS A 138 11.29 13.43 16.71
CA LYS A 138 10.14 13.19 17.60
C LYS A 138 8.82 12.96 16.85
N LYS A 139 8.88 12.37 15.66
CA LYS A 139 7.72 11.95 14.86
C LYS A 139 7.44 10.47 15.11
N ASN A 140 6.17 10.13 15.28
CA ASN A 140 5.72 8.76 15.50
C ASN A 140 4.68 8.34 14.46
N ASP A 141 5.08 8.40 13.19
CA ASP A 141 4.25 8.00 12.05
C ASP A 141 4.36 6.49 11.75
N VAL A 142 5.51 5.86 12.00
CA VAL A 142 5.67 4.39 11.87
C VAL A 142 5.01 3.66 13.03
N LYS A 143 3.90 2.96 12.75
CA LYS A 143 3.15 2.18 13.76
C LYS A 143 3.58 0.73 13.84
N ARG A 144 4.03 0.14 12.73
CA ARG A 144 4.45 -1.25 12.67
C ARG A 144 5.44 -1.47 11.54
N VAL A 145 6.40 -2.36 11.78
CA VAL A 145 7.29 -2.92 10.76
C VAL A 145 7.24 -4.43 10.86
N ASN A 146 6.80 -5.08 9.78
CA ASN A 146 6.87 -6.51 9.59
C ASN A 146 7.93 -6.80 8.53
N ILE A 147 8.91 -7.65 8.86
CA ILE A 147 9.91 -8.15 7.91
C ILE A 147 9.63 -9.61 7.55
N ASN A 148 10.33 -10.16 6.56
CA ASN A 148 10.15 -11.52 6.07
C ASN A 148 8.73 -11.81 5.55
N ILE A 149 8.11 -10.84 4.88
CA ILE A 149 6.84 -11.09 4.19
C ILE A 149 7.02 -12.09 3.05
N SER A 150 5.98 -12.88 2.82
CA SER A 150 5.91 -13.88 1.77
C SER A 150 4.48 -13.99 1.28
N VAL A 151 4.26 -14.75 0.20
CA VAL A 151 2.92 -15.07 -0.31
C VAL A 151 1.99 -15.61 0.79
N LYS A 152 2.54 -16.39 1.75
CA LYS A 152 1.79 -17.00 2.85
C LYS A 152 1.48 -16.02 4.00
N THR A 153 2.40 -15.09 4.27
CA THR A 153 2.33 -14.21 5.46
C THR A 153 1.76 -12.82 5.16
N ILE A 154 1.70 -12.41 3.89
CA ILE A 154 1.30 -11.04 3.52
C ILE A 154 -0.10 -10.68 4.02
N CYS A 155 -1.08 -11.58 3.91
CA CYS A 155 -2.46 -11.31 4.34
C CYS A 155 -2.57 -10.92 5.83
N GLN A 156 -1.75 -11.52 6.70
CA GLN A 156 -1.72 -11.19 8.13
C GLN A 156 -1.09 -9.82 8.41
N SER A 157 -0.30 -9.33 7.47
CA SER A 157 0.39 -8.04 7.53
C SER A 157 -0.44 -6.90 6.94
N LEU A 158 -1.66 -7.14 6.45
CA LEU A 158 -2.48 -6.11 5.81
C LEU A 158 -3.66 -5.62 6.64
N THR A 159 -3.71 -6.00 7.91
CA THR A 159 -4.71 -5.55 8.86
C THR A 159 -4.06 -4.97 10.11
N ILE A 160 -4.74 -4.03 10.76
CA ILE A 160 -4.48 -3.63 12.14
C ILE A 160 -5.11 -4.71 13.02
N ARG A 161 -4.36 -5.25 13.98
CA ARG A 161 -4.89 -6.22 14.96
C ARG A 161 -5.49 -5.47 16.13
#